data_AF-A0A0K3AU58-F1
#
_entry.id   AF-A0A0K3AU58-F1
#
_cell.length_a   1.000
_cell.length_b   1.000
_cell.length_c   1.000
_cell.angle_alpha   90.00
_cell.angle_beta   90.00
_cell.angle_gamma   90.00
#
_symmetry.space_group_name_H-M   'P 1'
#
loop_
_entity.id
_entity.type
_entity.pdbx_description
1 polymer ?
#
loop_
_entity_poly.entity_id
_entity_poly.type
_entity_poly.pdbx_seq_one_letter_code
_entity_poly.pdbx_strand_id
1 'polypeptide(L)'
;MLSGFHRISGCVMAGTLLVGGIGFAVLPFDFTAFVDFIRSWNLPCAVTAVFKYIIAFPIIFHTLNGIRFLGFDLAKGVNNVGQIYKSGYLVSGLSAILALAIVFNSCQNKSNKTA
;
A
#
# COMPACT_ATOMS: atom_id res chain seq x y z
N MET A 1 -2.36 -12.26 14.09
CA MET A 1 -1.98 -12.21 12.65
C MET A 1 -1.37 -10.88 12.21
N LEU A 2 -1.76 -9.71 12.76
CA LEU A 2 -1.25 -8.39 12.33
C LEU A 2 0.29 -8.24 12.37
N SER A 3 0.98 -8.86 13.34
CA SER A 3 2.45 -8.79 13.41
C SER A 3 3.14 -9.45 12.21
N GLY A 4 2.67 -10.64 11.81
CA GLY A 4 3.16 -11.30 10.59
C GLY A 4 2.89 -10.46 9.35
N PHE A 5 1.69 -9.87 9.25
CA PHE A 5 1.36 -9.00 8.12
C PHE A 5 2.22 -7.73 8.08
N HIS A 6 2.58 -7.14 9.22
CA HIS A 6 3.52 -6.01 9.29
C HIS A 6 4.91 -6.37 8.77
N ARG A 7 5.42 -7.56 9.12
CA ARG A 7 6.69 -8.05 8.56
C ARG A 7 6.59 -8.24 7.05
N ILE A 8 5.56 -8.95 6.59
CA ILE A 8 5.37 -9.25 5.17
C ILE A 8 5.24 -7.95 4.36
N SER A 9 4.43 -6.99 4.81
CA SER A 9 4.28 -5.72 4.10
C SER A 9 5.60 -4.95 4.02
N GLY A 10 6.40 -4.92 5.09
CA GLY A 10 7.73 -4.32 5.09
C GLY A 10 8.68 -4.99 4.10
N CYS A 11 8.76 -6.32 4.13
CA CYS A 11 9.62 -7.09 3.21
C CYS A 11 9.20 -6.93 1.75
N VAL A 12 7.89 -6.94 1.45
CA VAL A 12 7.38 -6.75 0.08
C VAL A 12 7.73 -5.35 -0.43
N MET A 13 7.53 -4.30 0.37
CA MET A 13 7.91 -2.94 -0.02
C MET A 13 9.41 -2.81 -0.24
N ALA A 14 10.23 -3.31 0.70
CA ALA A 14 11.69 -3.28 0.57
C ALA A 14 12.19 -4.06 -0.64
N GLY A 15 11.65 -5.27 -0.87
CA GLY A 15 11.97 -6.09 -2.04
C GLY A 15 11.56 -5.42 -3.36
N THR A 16 10.40 -4.75 -3.38
CA THR A 16 9.93 -3.99 -4.55
C THR A 16 10.88 -2.83 -4.86
N LEU A 17 11.33 -2.08 -3.85
CA LEU A 17 12.30 -1.00 -4.03
C LEU A 17 13.66 -1.53 -4.50
N LEU A 18 14.13 -2.64 -3.94
CA LEU A 18 15.40 -3.26 -4.31
C LEU A 18 15.37 -3.75 -5.77
N VAL A 19 14.37 -4.57 -6.10
CA VAL A 19 14.23 -5.18 -7.44
C VAL A 19 13.94 -4.11 -8.48
N GLY A 20 13.02 -3.18 -8.20
CA GLY A 20 12.69 -2.09 -9.11
C GLY A 20 13.87 -1.13 -9.29
N GLY A 21 14.48 -0.67 -8.20
CA GLY A 21 15.59 0.29 -8.25
C GLY A 21 16.80 -0.25 -8.99
N ILE A 22 17.24 -1.47 -8.68
CA ILE A 22 18.36 -2.10 -9.39
C ILE A 22 17.96 -2.48 -10.82
N GLY A 23 16.78 -3.06 -11.01
CA GLY A 23 16.28 -3.50 -12.31
C GLY A 23 16.24 -2.35 -13.32
N PHE A 24 15.61 -1.23 -12.96
CA PHE A 24 15.54 -0.05 -13.84
C PHE A 24 16.86 0.70 -13.99
N ALA A 25 17.85 0.48 -13.10
CA ALA A 25 19.18 1.09 -13.23
C ALA A 25 20.11 0.27 -14.14
N VAL A 26 19.97 -1.05 -14.15
CA VAL A 26 20.90 -1.96 -14.85
C VAL A 26 20.35 -2.43 -16.20
N LEU A 27 19.02 -2.55 -16.34
CA LEU A 27 18.41 -2.95 -17.61
C LEU A 27 18.31 -1.75 -18.57
N PRO A 28 18.36 -2.00 -19.90
CA PRO A 28 18.16 -0.95 -20.91
C PRO A 28 16.71 -0.46 -21.02
N PHE A 29 15.84 -0.91 -20.12
CA PHE A 29 14.41 -0.65 -20.11
C PHE A 29 14.07 0.26 -18.95
N ASP A 30 13.68 1.51 -19.26
CA ASP A 30 13.39 2.51 -18.24
C ASP A 30 11.94 2.44 -17.71
N PHE A 31 11.69 3.18 -16.62
CA PHE A 31 10.38 3.19 -15.96
C PHE A 31 9.28 3.85 -16.82
N THR A 32 9.64 4.79 -17.71
CA THR A 32 8.67 5.45 -18.60
C THR A 32 8.14 4.45 -19.62
N ALA A 33 9.05 3.73 -20.29
CA ALA A 33 8.72 2.67 -21.24
C ALA A 33 7.90 1.55 -20.58
N PHE A 34 8.20 1.21 -19.32
CA PHE A 34 7.38 0.25 -18.54
C PHE A 34 5.95 0.72 -18.32
N VAL A 35 5.75 1.97 -17.92
CA VAL A 35 4.41 2.54 -17.71
C VAL A 35 3.63 2.57 -19.03
N ASP A 36 4.27 2.94 -20.14
CA ASP A 36 3.64 2.97 -21.45
C ASP A 36 3.31 1.56 -21.97
N PHE A 37 4.18 0.58 -21.71
CA PHE A 37 3.90 -0.83 -21.99
C PHE A 37 2.64 -1.31 -21.27
N ILE A 38 2.51 -1.05 -19.95
CA ILE A 38 1.29 -1.41 -19.20
C ILE A 38 0.07 -0.65 -19.73
N ARG A 39 0.22 0.63 -20.08
CA ARG A 39 -0.88 1.45 -20.63
C ARG A 39 -1.38 0.88 -21.96
N SER A 40 -0.51 0.32 -22.79
CA SER A 40 -0.87 -0.27 -24.09
C SER A 40 -1.80 -1.49 -23.97
N TRP A 41 -1.88 -2.13 -22.80
CA TRP A 41 -2.84 -3.21 -22.54
C TRP A 41 -4.28 -2.72 -22.43
N ASN A 42 -4.50 -1.39 -22.40
CA ASN A 42 -5.83 -0.76 -22.39
C ASN A 42 -6.75 -1.30 -21.28
N LEU A 43 -6.19 -1.61 -20.11
CA LEU A 43 -6.93 -2.18 -19.00
C LEU A 43 -8.06 -1.26 -18.50
N PRO A 44 -9.22 -1.82 -18.10
CA PRO A 44 -10.30 -1.06 -17.48
C PRO A 44 -9.82 -0.35 -16.21
N CYS A 45 -10.43 0.81 -15.90
CA CYS A 45 -10.00 1.59 -14.74
C CYS A 45 -10.09 0.79 -13.43
N ALA A 46 -11.16 0.00 -13.26
CA ALA A 46 -11.36 -0.86 -12.10
C ALA A 46 -10.16 -1.80 -11.87
N VAL A 47 -9.61 -2.39 -12.93
CA VAL A 47 -8.44 -3.28 -12.83
C VAL A 47 -7.21 -2.51 -12.36
N THR A 48 -6.92 -1.36 -12.99
CA THR A 48 -5.77 -0.53 -12.58
C THR A 48 -5.92 0.03 -11.17
N ALA A 49 -7.15 0.29 -10.72
CA ALA A 49 -7.46 0.74 -9.37
C ALA A 49 -7.14 -0.34 -8.33
N VAL A 50 -7.46 -1.61 -8.60
CA VAL A 50 -7.10 -2.73 -7.71
C VAL A 50 -5.59 -2.80 -7.52
N PHE A 51 -4.79 -2.69 -8.58
CA PHE A 51 -3.33 -2.69 -8.45
C PHE A 51 -2.82 -1.49 -7.63
N LYS A 52 -3.38 -0.30 -7.84
CA LYS A 52 -3.03 0.88 -7.02
C LYS A 52 -3.40 0.68 -5.55
N TYR A 53 -4.52 0.02 -5.26
CA TYR A 53 -4.92 -0.31 -3.89
C TYR A 53 -3.96 -1.32 -3.24
N ILE A 54 -3.56 -2.37 -3.98
CA ILE A 54 -2.57 -3.36 -3.53
C ILE A 54 -1.22 -2.69 -3.21
N ILE A 55 -0.85 -1.61 -3.91
CA ILE A 55 0.34 -0.82 -3.61
C ILE A 55 0.11 0.11 -2.39
N ALA A 56 -1.01 0.83 -2.35
CA ALA A 56 -1.28 1.84 -1.32
C ALA A 56 -1.52 1.23 0.08
N PHE A 57 -2.28 0.12 0.14
CA PHE A 57 -2.65 -0.52 1.40
C PHE A 57 -1.45 -0.94 2.27
N PRO A 58 -0.43 -1.68 1.78
CA PRO A 58 0.70 -2.09 2.60
C PRO A 58 1.51 -0.89 3.10
N ILE A 59 1.63 0.20 2.33
CA ILE A 59 2.31 1.42 2.76
C ILE A 59 1.60 2.03 3.97
N ILE A 60 0.29 2.25 3.86
CA ILE A 60 -0.51 2.86 4.93
C ILE A 60 -0.56 1.93 6.15
N PHE A 61 -0.85 0.64 5.94
CA PHE A 61 -0.90 -0.34 7.01
C PHE A 61 0.42 -0.46 7.74
N HIS A 62 1.54 -0.59 7.03
CA HIS A 62 2.85 -0.73 7.66
C HIS A 62 3.19 0.51 8.48
N THR A 63 2.87 1.71 7.97
CA THR A 63 3.08 2.98 8.67
C THR A 63 2.24 3.07 9.94
N LEU A 64 0.92 2.87 9.85
CA LEU A 64 0.01 2.97 10.99
C LEU A 64 0.26 1.87 12.02
N ASN A 65 0.50 0.64 11.58
CA ASN A 65 0.85 -0.46 12.49
C ASN A 65 2.25 -0.26 13.10
N GLY A 66 3.16 0.41 12.40
CA GLY A 66 4.46 0.82 12.93
C GLY A 66 4.32 1.80 14.10
N ILE A 67 3.46 2.82 13.98
CA ILE A 67 3.13 3.72 15.09
C ILE A 67 2.54 2.94 16.28
N ARG A 68 1.66 1.98 16.01
CA ARG A 68 1.11 1.09 17.04
C ARG A 68 2.21 0.26 17.73
N PHE A 69 3.19 -0.25 16.98
CA PHE A 69 4.33 -1.00 17.51
C PHE A 69 5.27 -0.12 18.34
N LEU A 70 5.56 1.12 17.90
CA LEU A 70 6.26 2.10 18.73
C LEU A 70 5.50 2.39 20.04
N GLY A 71 4.17 2.44 19.98
CA GLY A 71 3.32 2.50 21.18
C GLY A 71 3.56 1.32 22.12
N PHE A 72 3.64 0.10 21.58
CA PHE A 72 3.92 -1.10 22.36
C PHE A 72 5.32 -1.09 22.97
N ASP A 73 6.33 -0.59 22.26
CA ASP A 73 7.69 -0.41 22.78
C ASP A 73 7.71 0.56 23.98
N LEU A 74 6.79 1.52 24.00
CA LEU A 74 6.58 2.46 25.10
C LEU A 74 5.56 1.98 26.16
N ALA A 75 5.19 0.70 26.14
CA ALA A 75 4.16 0.09 27.00
C ALA A 75 2.79 0.80 26.94
N LYS A 76 2.45 1.43 25.81
CA LYS A 76 1.15 2.07 25.58
C LYS A 76 0.20 1.14 24.82
N GLY A 77 -1.04 1.00 25.31
CA GLY A 77 -2.06 0.20 24.64
C GLY A 77 -1.90 -1.32 24.82
N VAL A 78 -1.10 -1.74 25.80
CA VAL A 78 -0.81 -3.15 26.13
C VAL A 78 -1.42 -3.59 27.47
N ASN A 79 -2.14 -2.69 28.17
CA ASN A 79 -2.65 -2.92 29.53
C ASN A 79 -3.64 -4.08 29.61
N ASN A 80 -4.36 -4.36 28.51
CA ASN A 80 -5.20 -5.53 28.39
C ASN A 80 -5.39 -5.90 26.92
N VAL A 81 -5.84 -7.14 26.72
CA VAL A 81 -6.08 -7.73 25.39
C VAL A 81 -7.11 -6.92 24.59
N GLY A 82 -8.11 -6.33 25.25
CA GLY A 82 -9.13 -5.49 24.60
C GLY A 82 -8.53 -4.27 23.88
N GLN A 83 -7.56 -3.58 24.48
CA GLN A 83 -6.85 -2.45 23.85
C GLN A 83 -6.01 -2.91 22.64
N ILE A 84 -5.40 -4.09 22.72
CA ILE A 84 -4.62 -4.68 21.63
C ILE A 84 -5.52 -4.97 20.42
N TYR A 85 -6.72 -5.53 20.64
CA TYR A 85 -7.70 -5.76 19.58
C TYR A 85 -8.26 -4.46 19.01
N LYS A 86 -8.69 -3.53 19.87
CA LYS A 86 -9.25 -2.24 19.44
C LYS A 86 -8.28 -1.48 18.55
N SER A 87 -7.02 -1.37 18.97
CA SER A 87 -5.97 -0.73 18.17
C SER A 87 -5.67 -1.50 16.87
N GLY A 88 -5.73 -2.83 16.89
CA GLY A 88 -5.57 -3.66 15.70
C GLY A 88 -6.65 -3.42 14.65
N TYR A 89 -7.93 -3.46 15.05
CA TYR A 89 -9.06 -3.18 14.14
C TYR A 89 -9.02 -1.74 13.62
N LEU A 90 -8.66 -0.77 14.48
CA LEU A 90 -8.51 0.62 14.08
C LEU A 90 -7.46 0.79 13.00
N VAL A 91 -6.26 0.21 13.18
CA VAL A 91 -5.18 0.28 12.19
C VAL A 91 -5.61 -0.38 10.87
N SER A 92 -6.19 -1.59 10.92
CA SER A 92 -6.63 -2.29 9.72
C SER A 92 -7.74 -1.55 8.96
N GLY A 93 -8.75 -1.05 9.68
CA GLY A 93 -9.87 -0.32 9.10
C GLY A 93 -9.44 1.01 8.49
N LEU A 94 -8.66 1.82 9.23
CA LEU A 94 -8.15 3.09 8.71
C LEU A 94 -7.26 2.89 7.49
N SER A 95 -6.42 1.85 7.49
CA SER A 95 -5.55 1.56 6.34
C SER A 95 -6.35 1.24 5.07
N ALA A 96 -7.43 0.46 5.21
CA ALA A 96 -8.31 0.13 4.10
C ALA A 96 -9.05 1.37 3.57
N ILE A 97 -9.61 2.19 4.48
CA ILE A 97 -10.36 3.39 4.11
C ILE A 97 -9.44 4.42 3.42
N LEU A 98 -8.26 4.68 3.98
CA LEU A 98 -7.30 5.63 3.40
C LEU A 98 -6.78 5.16 2.04
N ALA A 99 -6.45 3.87 1.90
CA ALA A 99 -6.02 3.31 0.63
C ALA A 99 -7.12 3.43 -0.44
N LEU A 100 -8.38 3.15 -0.06
CA LEU A 100 -9.52 3.30 -0.95
C LEU A 100 -9.73 4.76 -1.36
N ALA A 101 -9.66 5.70 -0.41
CA ALA A 101 -9.84 7.12 -0.67
C ALA A 101 -8.80 7.67 -1.66
N ILE A 102 -7.52 7.27 -1.51
CA ILE A 102 -6.44 7.66 -2.44
C ILE A 102 -6.71 7.13 -3.85
N VAL A 103 -7.17 5.88 -3.96
CA VAL A 103 -7.35 5.20 -5.26
C VAL A 103 -8.64 5.63 -5.97
N PHE A 104 -9.70 5.94 -5.22
CA PHE A 104 -11.01 6.29 -5.78
C PHE A 104 -10.94 7.46 -6.78
N ASN A 105 -10.16 8.49 -6.43
CA ASN A 105 -9.95 9.66 -7.28
C ASN A 105 -9.21 9.34 -8.60
N SER A 106 -8.51 8.20 -8.66
CA SER A 106 -7.71 7.82 -9.82
C SER A 106 -8.55 7.38 -11.03
N CYS A 107 -9.82 6.98 -10.81
CA CYS A 107 -10.75 6.65 -11.90
C CYS A 107 -11.63 7.83 -12.32
N GLN A 108 -12.02 8.69 -11.37
CA GLN A 108 -12.80 9.90 -11.63
C GLN A 108 -12.08 10.83 -12.61
N ASN A 109 -10.79 11.07 -12.40
CA ASN A 109 -9.97 11.93 -13.27
C ASN A 109 -9.77 11.39 -14.69
N LYS A 110 -9.91 10.07 -14.91
CA LYS A 110 -9.83 9.50 -16.27
C LYS A 110 -11.13 9.74 -17.02
N SER A 111 -12.28 9.52 -16.37
CA SER A 111 -13.61 9.77 -16.96
C SER A 111 -13.80 11.22 -17.37
N ASN A 112 -13.37 12.17 -16.54
CA ASN A 112 -13.53 13.61 -16.80
C ASN A 112 -12.62 14.14 -17.92
N LYS A 113 -11.60 13.38 -18.35
CA LYS A 113 -10.72 13.76 -19.47
C LYS A 113 -11.14 13.16 -20.81
N THR A 114 -12.08 12.20 -20.78
CA THR A 114 -12.60 11.50 -21.97
C THR A 114 -14.02 11.94 -22.36
N ALA A 115 -14.62 12.83 -21.57
CA ALA A 115 -15.86 13.54 -21.89
C ALA A 115 -15.52 14.93 -22.46
#